data_AF-A0A919SN77-F1
#
_entry.id   AF-A0A919SN77-F1
#
_cell.length_a   1.000
_cell.length_b   1.000
_cell.length_c   1.000
_cell.angle_alpha   90.00
_cell.angle_beta   90.00
_cell.angle_gamma   90.00
#
_symmetry.space_group_name_H-M   'P 1'
#
loop_
_entity.id
_entity.type
_entity.pdbx_description
1 polymer ?
#
loop_
_entity_poly.entity_id
_entity_poly.type
_entity_poly.pdbx_seq_one_letter_code
_entity_poly.pdbx_strand_id
1 'polypeptide(L)'
;MDWSPDAIEDLHMIADALVQGELMRLAEEELRVPATETEIEGNLKEHPGVWWRRAVRHRDLPDFLSFGSDPAVSPLDRSRDFVFVYRHLTTTERIKLRRRHKTFVVLRVLSNDELARRLAGPS
;
A
#
# COMPACT_ATOMS: atom_id res chain seq x y z
N MET A 1 -4.39 -11.96 3.53
CA MET A 1 -4.71 -10.52 3.50
C MET A 1 -6.20 -10.33 3.25
N ASP A 2 -6.78 -9.22 3.69
CA ASP A 2 -8.15 -8.80 3.36
C ASP A 2 -8.19 -7.35 2.82
N TRP A 3 -9.27 -6.97 2.14
CA TRP A 3 -9.46 -5.64 1.53
C TRP A 3 -10.77 -5.03 2.01
N SER A 4 -10.77 -3.74 2.36
CA SER A 4 -12.01 -3.00 2.63
C SER A 4 -12.81 -2.78 1.34
N PRO A 5 -14.12 -2.48 1.43
CA PRO A 5 -14.91 -2.05 0.26
C PRO A 5 -14.27 -0.86 -0.47
N ASP A 6 -13.86 0.18 0.28
CA ASP A 6 -13.20 1.36 -0.29
C ASP A 6 -11.90 1.00 -1.04
N ALA A 7 -11.09 0.07 -0.52
CA ALA A 7 -9.87 -0.34 -1.20
C ALA A 7 -10.14 -1.16 -2.46
N ILE A 8 -11.24 -1.91 -2.50
CA ILE A 8 -11.70 -2.62 -3.70
C ILE A 8 -12.17 -1.60 -4.75
N GLU A 9 -12.92 -0.58 -4.34
CA GLU A 9 -13.32 0.53 -5.22
C GLU A 9 -12.09 1.27 -5.76
N ASP A 10 -11.15 1.64 -4.89
CA ASP A 10 -9.89 2.29 -5.29
C ASP A 10 -9.13 1.44 -6.33
N LEU A 11 -9.02 0.12 -6.12
CA LEU A 11 -8.40 -0.80 -7.09
C LEU A 11 -9.13 -0.81 -8.44
N HIS A 12 -10.46 -0.85 -8.44
CA HIS A 12 -11.24 -0.85 -9.68
C HIS A 12 -11.14 0.47 -10.46
N MET A 13 -10.80 1.58 -9.80
CA MET A 13 -10.54 2.86 -10.47
C MET A 13 -9.22 2.87 -11.25
N ILE A 14 -8.32 1.92 -10.99
CA ILE A 14 -7.06 1.77 -11.73
C ILE A 14 -7.36 1.06 -13.06
N ALA A 15 -7.22 1.76 -14.18
CA ALA A 15 -7.64 1.23 -15.48
C ALA A 15 -6.86 -0.03 -15.95
N ASP A 16 -5.62 -0.19 -15.49
CA ASP A 16 -4.74 -1.27 -15.94
C ASP A 16 -4.83 -2.50 -15.01
N ALA A 17 -5.39 -3.59 -15.53
CA ALA A 17 -5.57 -4.83 -14.78
C ALA A 17 -4.24 -5.50 -14.38
N LEU A 18 -3.15 -5.27 -15.13
CA LEU A 18 -1.83 -5.78 -14.74
C LEU A 18 -1.30 -5.03 -13.52
N VAL A 19 -1.55 -3.72 -13.44
CA VAL A 19 -1.23 -2.91 -12.26
C VAL A 19 -2.07 -3.37 -11.07
N GLN A 20 -3.37 -3.58 -11.24
CA GLN A 20 -4.22 -4.11 -10.18
C GLN A 20 -3.70 -5.45 -9.64
N GLY A 21 -3.39 -6.40 -10.54
CA GLY A 21 -2.86 -7.71 -10.16
C GLY A 21 -1.53 -7.61 -9.41
N GLU A 22 -0.63 -6.72 -9.84
CA GLU A 22 0.63 -6.49 -9.16
C GLU A 22 0.44 -5.85 -7.78
N LEU A 23 -0.49 -4.91 -7.63
CA LEU A 23 -0.84 -4.31 -6.34
C LEU A 23 -1.39 -5.35 -5.37
N MET A 24 -2.27 -6.23 -5.85
CA MET A 24 -2.81 -7.32 -5.03
C MET A 24 -1.70 -8.27 -4.55
N ARG A 25 -0.80 -8.65 -5.44
CA ARG A 25 0.34 -9.51 -5.15
C ARG A 25 1.32 -8.87 -4.17
N LEU A 26 1.69 -7.62 -4.42
CA LEU A 26 2.56 -6.82 -3.54
C LEU A 26 2.00 -6.73 -2.13
N ALA A 27 0.70 -6.46 -2.03
CA ALA A 27 0.07 -6.33 -0.76
C ALA A 27 0.18 -7.68 -0.01
N GLU A 28 -0.21 -8.79 -0.65
CA GLU A 28 -0.18 -10.11 -0.03
C GLU A 28 1.22 -10.55 0.42
N GLU A 29 2.25 -10.25 -0.36
CA GLU A 29 3.62 -10.70 -0.13
C GLU A 29 4.41 -9.78 0.82
N GLU A 30 4.17 -8.47 0.80
CA GLU A 30 5.10 -7.48 1.37
C GLU A 30 4.54 -6.57 2.47
N LEU A 31 3.22 -6.57 2.75
CA LEU A 31 2.69 -5.80 3.88
C LEU A 31 3.13 -6.39 5.22
N ARG A 32 3.65 -5.52 6.08
CA ARG A 32 4.15 -5.84 7.41
C ARG A 32 4.04 -4.61 8.30
N VAL A 33 4.18 -4.77 9.62
CA VAL A 33 4.32 -3.59 10.48
C VAL A 33 5.69 -2.96 10.18
N PRO A 34 5.76 -1.67 9.81
CA PRO A 34 7.04 -1.01 9.56
C PRO A 34 7.87 -0.96 10.84
N ALA A 35 9.12 -1.41 10.76
CA ALA A 35 10.03 -1.41 11.91
C ALA A 35 10.53 0.01 12.23
N THR A 36 10.73 0.81 11.19
CA THR A 36 11.15 2.22 11.22
C THR A 36 10.44 2.97 10.10
N GLU A 37 10.25 4.27 10.26
CA GLU A 37 9.75 5.12 9.18
C GLU A 37 10.85 5.31 8.13
N THR A 38 10.47 5.20 6.86
CA THR A 38 11.35 5.30 5.70
C THR A 38 10.64 6.07 4.58
N GLU A 39 11.33 6.29 3.45
CA GLU A 39 10.73 6.94 2.28
C GLU A 39 9.61 6.12 1.62
N ILE A 40 9.56 4.81 1.89
CA ILE A 40 8.60 3.89 1.27
C ILE A 40 7.54 3.34 2.21
N GLU A 41 7.73 3.40 3.53
CA GLU A 41 6.75 2.93 4.51
C GLU A 41 6.84 3.67 5.83
N GLY A 42 5.70 3.80 6.51
CA GLY A 42 5.63 4.53 7.77
C GLY A 42 4.30 4.38 8.50
N ASN A 43 4.19 5.10 9.61
CA ASN A 43 2.98 5.19 10.40
C ASN A 43 2.17 6.42 9.98
N LEU A 44 0.85 6.31 9.98
CA LEU A 44 -0.02 7.48 9.84
C LEU A 44 -0.17 8.14 11.23
N LYS A 45 0.54 9.25 11.46
CA LYS A 45 0.70 9.85 12.81
C LYS A 45 -0.62 10.14 13.52
N GLU A 46 -1.65 10.57 12.77
CA GLU A 46 -2.98 10.90 13.30
C GLU A 46 -3.84 9.66 13.60
N HIS A 47 -3.45 8.49 13.10
CA HIS A 47 -4.21 7.24 13.21
C HIS A 47 -3.32 6.10 13.75
N PRO A 48 -3.14 5.99 15.08
CA PRO A 48 -2.32 4.95 15.68
C PRO A 48 -2.75 3.53 15.25
N GLY A 49 -1.78 2.72 14.84
CA GLY A 49 -2.01 1.36 14.34
C GLY A 49 -2.46 1.30 12.87
N VAL A 50 -2.42 2.42 12.16
CA VAL A 50 -2.56 2.51 10.71
C VAL A 50 -1.21 2.86 10.09
N TRP A 51 -0.88 2.15 9.01
CA TRP A 51 0.38 2.28 8.29
C TRP A 51 0.14 2.65 6.84
N TRP A 52 1.14 3.24 6.22
CA TRP A 52 1.20 3.45 4.79
C TRP A 52 2.45 2.77 4.23
N ARG A 53 2.37 2.29 2.98
CA ARG A 53 3.49 1.69 2.26
C ARG A 53 3.34 1.86 0.75
N ARG A 54 4.31 2.50 0.09
CA ARG A 54 4.38 2.59 -1.37
C ARG A 54 4.38 1.20 -2.00
N ALA A 55 3.74 1.06 -3.14
CA ALA A 55 3.67 -0.19 -3.89
C ALA A 55 4.93 -0.44 -4.72
N VAL A 56 6.07 -0.51 -4.01
CA VAL A 56 7.37 -0.89 -4.55
C VAL A 56 7.78 -2.20 -3.90
N ARG A 57 8.40 -3.13 -4.64
CA ARG A 57 8.97 -4.34 -4.04
C ARG A 57 10.24 -4.00 -3.28
N HIS A 58 10.48 -4.66 -2.16
CA HIS A 58 11.71 -4.47 -1.40
C HIS A 58 12.96 -4.76 -2.24
N ARG A 59 12.91 -5.77 -3.10
CA ARG A 59 14.02 -6.10 -4.01
C ARG A 59 14.30 -5.01 -5.05
N ASP A 60 13.31 -4.19 -5.37
CA ASP A 60 13.39 -3.12 -6.38
C ASP A 60 13.68 -1.76 -5.72
N LEU A 61 13.87 -1.72 -4.39
CA LEU A 61 14.17 -0.50 -3.66
C LEU A 61 15.47 0.20 -4.10
N PRO A 62 16.59 -0.52 -4.33
CA PRO A 62 17.80 0.14 -4.80
C PRO A 62 17.56 0.91 -6.08
N ASP A 63 16.83 0.33 -7.04
CA ASP A 63 16.51 0.97 -8.32
C ASP A 63 15.53 2.13 -8.14
N PHE A 64 14.53 1.96 -7.26
CA PHE A 64 13.55 3.01 -6.98
C PHE A 64 14.17 4.26 -6.33
N LEU A 65 15.15 4.07 -5.44
CA LEU A 65 15.83 5.16 -4.73
C LEU A 65 17.00 5.75 -5.54
N SER A 66 17.52 5.00 -6.52
CA SER A 66 18.56 5.46 -7.42
C SER A 66 17.96 6.42 -8.44
N PHE A 67 18.15 7.72 -8.25
CA PHE A 67 17.85 8.73 -9.26
C PHE A 67 18.61 8.40 -10.56
N GLY A 68 17.91 7.91 -11.60
CA GLY A 68 18.45 7.95 -12.97
C GLY A 68 18.23 6.75 -13.89
N SER A 69 17.32 5.81 -13.63
CA SER A 69 17.03 4.75 -14.61
C SER A 69 15.81 5.06 -15.47
N ASP A 70 16.12 5.39 -16.74
CA ASP A 70 15.33 5.38 -17.98
C ASP A 70 13.86 4.90 -17.86
N PRO A 71 12.84 5.70 -18.26
CA PRO A 71 11.43 5.33 -18.19
C PRO A 71 11.06 4.30 -19.28
N ALA A 72 11.63 3.10 -19.20
CA ALA A 72 11.04 1.95 -19.86
C ALA A 72 9.73 1.64 -19.10
N VAL A 73 8.61 2.07 -19.68
CA VAL A 73 7.26 2.07 -19.10
C VAL A 73 6.73 0.63 -18.95
N SER A 74 7.32 -0.16 -18.06
CA SER A 74 6.71 -1.43 -17.65
C SER A 74 5.46 -1.10 -16.83
N PRO A 75 4.33 -1.80 -17.03
CA PRO A 75 3.20 -1.73 -16.10
C PRO A 75 3.60 -2.03 -14.65
N LEU A 76 4.65 -2.84 -14.44
CA LEU A 76 5.23 -3.07 -13.11
C LEU A 76 5.82 -1.80 -12.49
N ASP A 77 6.37 -0.89 -13.30
CA ASP A 77 6.86 0.40 -12.82
C ASP A 77 5.72 1.34 -12.46
N ARG A 78 4.55 1.21 -13.09
CA ARG A 78 3.36 2.00 -12.76
C ARG A 78 2.74 1.64 -11.41
N SER A 79 2.96 0.42 -10.91
CA SER A 79 2.52 0.07 -9.55
C SER A 79 3.17 0.96 -8.49
N ARG A 80 4.38 1.47 -8.76
CA ARG A 80 5.17 2.34 -7.87
C ARG A 80 4.50 3.70 -7.63
N ASP A 81 3.56 4.10 -8.47
CA ASP A 81 2.80 5.34 -8.33
C ASP A 81 1.73 5.28 -7.22
N PHE A 82 1.49 4.09 -6.67
CA PHE A 82 0.47 3.85 -5.67
C PHE A 82 1.03 3.58 -4.28
N VAL A 83 0.16 3.71 -3.28
CA VAL A 83 0.45 3.45 -1.87
C VAL A 83 -0.73 2.77 -1.21
N PHE A 84 -0.42 1.76 -0.40
CA PHE A 84 -1.38 1.11 0.48
C PHE A 84 -1.50 1.87 1.78
N VAL A 85 -2.74 2.08 2.24
CA VAL A 85 -3.02 2.41 3.65
C VAL A 85 -3.67 1.19 4.28
N TYR A 86 -3.15 0.71 5.39
CA TYR A 86 -3.54 -0.58 5.95
C TYR A 86 -3.37 -0.65 7.46
N ARG A 87 -3.99 -1.65 8.07
CA ARG A 87 -3.85 -1.94 9.50
C ARG A 87 -4.00 -3.42 9.77
N HIS A 88 -3.75 -3.85 11.01
CA HIS A 88 -4.19 -5.17 11.43
C HIS A 88 -5.71 -5.26 11.44
N LEU A 89 -6.24 -6.43 11.09
CA LEU A 89 -7.61 -6.76 11.42
C LEU A 89 -7.82 -6.67 12.93
N THR A 90 -8.93 -6.06 13.32
CA THR A 90 -9.42 -6.08 14.69
C THR A 90 -9.82 -7.51 15.08
N THR A 91 -9.92 -7.78 16.39
CA THR A 91 -10.42 -9.06 16.89
C THR A 91 -11.80 -9.41 16.31
N THR A 92 -12.71 -8.43 16.26
CA THR A 92 -14.05 -8.61 15.70
C THR A 92 -14.03 -8.99 14.22
N GLU A 93 -13.22 -8.31 13.41
CA GLU A 93 -13.10 -8.62 11.98
C GLU A 93 -12.47 -10.00 11.75
N ARG A 94 -11.45 -10.37 12.54
CA ARG A 94 -10.85 -11.71 12.48
C ARG A 94 -11.88 -12.81 12.73
N ILE A 95 -12.76 -12.61 13.70
CA ILE A 95 -13.84 -13.55 14.02
C ILE A 95 -14.82 -13.65 12.84
N LYS A 96 -15.30 -12.50 12.35
CA LYS A 96 -16.24 -12.45 11.22
C LYS A 96 -15.68 -13.11 9.96
N LEU A 97 -14.40 -12.87 9.65
CA LEU A 97 -13.71 -13.38 8.47
C LEU A 97 -13.06 -14.76 8.68
N ARG A 98 -13.26 -15.39 9.84
CA ARG A 98 -12.68 -16.71 10.21
C ARG A 98 -11.15 -16.77 10.03
N ARG A 99 -10.45 -15.66 10.28
CA ARG A 99 -8.99 -15.57 10.16
C ARG A 99 -8.32 -16.00 11.47
N ARG A 100 -7.59 -17.13 11.43
CA ARG A 100 -6.89 -17.66 12.62
C ARG A 100 -5.69 -16.81 13.03
N HIS A 101 -4.93 -16.30 12.08
CA HIS A 101 -3.71 -15.53 12.33
C HIS A 101 -3.96 -14.01 12.35
N LYS A 102 -3.05 -13.25 12.96
CA LYS A 102 -3.00 -11.79 12.76
C LYS A 102 -2.69 -11.56 11.29
N THR A 103 -3.55 -10.82 10.60
CA THR A 103 -3.42 -10.47 9.19
C THR A 103 -3.75 -8.99 9.03
N PHE A 104 -3.40 -8.43 7.88
CA PHE A 104 -3.70 -7.05 7.53
C PHE A 104 -4.99 -6.93 6.74
N VAL A 105 -5.61 -5.76 6.86
CA VAL A 105 -6.63 -5.26 5.95
C VAL A 105 -6.12 -4.00 5.25
N VAL A 106 -6.18 -3.99 3.92
CA VAL A 106 -5.96 -2.77 3.13
C VAL A 106 -7.21 -1.92 3.25
N LEU A 107 -7.04 -0.69 3.72
CA LEU A 107 -8.10 0.28 3.93
C LEU A 107 -8.34 1.15 2.70
N ARG A 108 -7.26 1.56 2.01
CA ARG A 108 -7.27 2.39 0.81
C ARG A 108 -6.09 2.06 -0.10
N VAL A 109 -6.25 2.29 -1.39
CA VAL A 109 -5.16 2.37 -2.38
C VAL A 109 -5.18 3.78 -2.95
N LEU A 110 -4.12 4.55 -2.71
CA LEU A 110 -4.03 5.94 -3.14
C LEU A 110 -2.89 6.10 -4.14
N SER A 111 -2.87 7.21 -4.88
CA SER A 111 -1.63 7.63 -5.54
C SER A 111 -0.66 8.22 -4.52
N ASN A 112 0.64 8.18 -4.82
CA ASN A 112 1.68 8.81 -4.01
C ASN A 112 1.40 10.30 -3.78
N ASP A 113 0.92 11.00 -4.80
CA ASP A 113 0.55 12.42 -4.72
C ASP A 113 -0.62 12.66 -3.77
N GLU A 114 -1.62 11.77 -3.78
CA GLU A 114 -2.76 11.89 -2.87
C GLU A 114 -2.34 11.67 -1.43
N LEU A 115 -1.48 10.68 -1.16
CA LEU A 115 -0.93 10.50 0.19
C LEU A 115 -0.11 11.72 0.61
N ALA A 116 0.76 12.25 -0.25
CA ALA A 116 1.56 13.43 0.07
C ALA A 116 0.68 14.63 0.47
N ARG A 117 -0.40 14.87 -0.28
CA ARG A 117 -1.38 15.92 0.07
C ARG A 117 -2.05 15.67 1.42
N ARG A 118 -2.37 14.42 1.75
CA ARG A 118 -2.99 14.06 3.04
C ARG A 118 -2.00 14.15 4.20
N LEU A 119 -0.72 13.85 3.99
CA LEU A 119 0.33 13.93 5.00
C LEU A 119 0.78 15.38 5.28
N ALA A 120 0.64 16.28 4.31
CA ALA A 120 1.00 17.69 4.47
C ALA A 120 0.05 18.48 5.39
N GLY A 121 -1.13 17.94 5.72
CA GLY A 121 -2.19 18.62 6.48
C GLY A 121 -2.82 19.80 5.71
N PRO A 122 -3.94 20.38 6.19
CA PRO A 122 -4.38 21.68 5.71
C PRO A 122 -3.32 22.72 6.09
N SER A 123 -2.85 23.48 5.10
CA SER A 123 -1.96 24.63 5.30
C SER A 123 -2.65 25.75 6.08
#